data_AF-A0A0Q7IF72-F1
#
_entry.id   AF-A0A0Q7IF72-F1
#
_cell.length_a   1.000
_cell.length_b   1.000
_cell.length_c   1.000
_cell.angle_alpha   90.00
_cell.angle_beta   90.00
_cell.angle_gamma   90.00
#
_symmetry.space_group_name_H-M   'P 1'
#
loop_
_entity.id
_entity.type
_entity.pdbx_description
1 polymer ?
#
loop_
_entity_poly.entity_id
_entity_poly.type
_entity_poly.pdbx_seq_one_letter_code
_entity_poly.pdbx_strand_id
1 'polypeptide(L)'
;MTIALDRRMRESGPDLIPGRRPRMPFDRDYTFGEDVDRVFLDAPSARLSRALENSQRNVQKWIAGHEGSPPHAREFIADQLARIEKQPVHPYLAMRGEALKLIDDEGLHPEVVAGYLSKLYDEITNKPIR
;
A
#
# COMPACT_ATOMS: atom_id res chain seq x y z
N MET A 1 -46.78 -34.06 -15.36
CA MET A 1 -46.72 -32.68 -15.87
C MET A 1 -45.29 -32.20 -15.70
N THR A 2 -44.56 -32.15 -16.80
CA THR A 2 -43.11 -32.01 -16.86
C THR A 2 -42.81 -30.63 -17.43
N ILE A 3 -42.21 -29.74 -16.63
CA ILE A 3 -41.78 -28.42 -17.11
C ILE A 3 -40.35 -28.58 -17.63
N ALA A 4 -40.24 -28.64 -18.95
CA ALA A 4 -39.00 -28.40 -19.67
C ALA A 4 -38.71 -26.89 -19.58
N LEU A 5 -37.66 -26.50 -18.85
CA LEU A 5 -37.14 -25.15 -18.94
C LEU A 5 -35.93 -25.13 -19.88
N ASP A 6 -36.05 -24.20 -20.81
CA ASP A 6 -35.33 -24.12 -22.06
C ASP A 6 -33.85 -23.79 -21.88
N ARG A 7 -33.09 -24.37 -22.80
CA ARG A 7 -31.66 -24.40 -22.94
C ARG A 7 -31.25 -23.16 -23.73
N ARG A 8 -31.07 -22.00 -23.09
CA ARG A 8 -30.51 -20.81 -23.77
C ARG A 8 -29.92 -19.75 -22.81
N MET A 9 -28.85 -20.09 -22.09
CA MET A 9 -27.89 -19.10 -21.55
C MET A 9 -26.50 -19.74 -21.39
N ARG A 10 -25.99 -20.30 -22.49
CA ARG A 10 -24.54 -20.37 -22.72
C ARG A 10 -24.22 -19.23 -23.67
N GLU A 11 -23.07 -18.59 -23.44
CA GLU A 11 -22.52 -17.45 -24.20
C GLU A 11 -22.89 -16.08 -23.65
N SER A 12 -22.34 -15.79 -22.48
CA SER A 12 -21.82 -14.44 -22.20
C SER A 12 -20.42 -14.63 -21.64
N GLY A 13 -19.50 -14.99 -22.54
CA GLY A 13 -18.07 -14.78 -22.26
C GLY A 13 -17.83 -13.28 -22.12
N PRO A 14 -16.81 -12.85 -21.35
CA PRO A 14 -16.51 -11.43 -21.23
C PRO A 14 -16.23 -10.87 -22.63
N ASP A 15 -16.91 -9.78 -22.98
CA ASP A 15 -16.71 -9.01 -24.21
C ASP A 15 -15.22 -8.68 -24.39
N LEU A 16 -14.51 -9.52 -25.14
CA LEU A 16 -13.15 -9.24 -25.59
C LEU A 16 -13.25 -8.32 -26.80
N ILE A 17 -13.43 -7.02 -26.53
CA ILE A 17 -13.30 -5.98 -27.56
C ILE A 17 -11.84 -6.00 -28.05
N PRO A 18 -11.55 -6.32 -29.32
CA PRO A 18 -10.19 -6.35 -29.83
C PRO A 18 -9.58 -4.95 -29.75
N GLY A 19 -8.48 -4.80 -29.02
CA GLY A 19 -7.75 -3.53 -28.87
C GLY A 19 -8.04 -2.73 -27.61
N ARG A 20 -9.00 -3.13 -26.76
CA ARG A 20 -9.06 -2.64 -25.38
C ARG A 20 -8.28 -3.59 -24.48
N ARG A 21 -7.14 -3.11 -23.96
CA ARG A 21 -6.51 -3.76 -22.80
C ARG A 21 -7.58 -3.91 -21.70
N PRO A 22 -7.59 -5.00 -20.94
CA PRO A 22 -8.42 -5.08 -19.74
C PRO A 22 -8.15 -3.82 -18.93
N ARG A 23 -9.17 -2.97 -18.74
CA ARG A 23 -9.07 -1.87 -17.80
C ARG A 23 -8.94 -2.51 -16.44
N MET A 24 -7.71 -2.53 -15.92
CA MET A 24 -7.48 -2.76 -14.51
C MET A 24 -8.37 -1.77 -13.73
N PRO A 25 -8.94 -2.13 -12.58
CA PRO A 25 -9.90 -1.29 -11.85
C PRO A 25 -9.32 0.03 -11.28
N PHE A 26 -8.12 0.45 -11.72
CA PHE A 26 -7.36 1.59 -11.21
C PHE A 26 -6.85 2.53 -12.32
N ASP A 27 -7.62 2.76 -13.39
CA ASP A 27 -7.43 3.92 -14.29
C ASP A 27 -7.79 5.23 -13.54
N ARG A 28 -7.02 5.58 -12.51
CA ARG A 28 -6.99 6.92 -11.90
C ARG A 28 -5.56 7.42 -11.92
N ASP A 29 -5.34 8.59 -12.50
CA ASP A 29 -4.05 9.27 -12.55
C ASP A 29 -3.65 9.77 -11.15
N TYR A 30 -3.24 8.86 -10.27
CA TYR A 30 -2.63 9.24 -9.00
C TYR A 30 -1.27 9.88 -9.27
N THR A 31 -1.00 10.97 -8.57
CA THR A 31 0.31 11.61 -8.57
C THR A 31 1.31 10.74 -7.81
N PHE A 32 2.60 10.88 -8.13
CA PHE A 32 3.65 10.18 -7.40
C PHE A 32 3.57 10.45 -5.89
N GLY A 33 3.19 11.66 -5.47
CA GLY A 33 3.00 11.99 -4.05
C GLY A 33 1.91 11.15 -3.39
N GLU A 34 0.74 11.02 -4.03
CA GLU A 34 -0.38 10.21 -3.52
C GLU A 34 0.00 8.73 -3.38
N ASP A 35 0.77 8.19 -4.33
CA ASP A 35 1.25 6.81 -4.27
C ASP A 35 2.25 6.60 -3.11
N VAL A 36 3.12 7.59 -2.88
CA VAL A 36 4.08 7.54 -1.76
C VAL A 36 3.34 7.58 -0.42
N ASP A 37 2.29 8.41 -0.29
CA ASP A 37 1.49 8.50 0.94
C ASP A 37 0.75 7.19 1.26
N ARG A 38 0.39 6.41 0.23
CA ARG A 38 -0.22 5.08 0.39
C ARG A 38 0.78 4.01 0.84
N VAL A 39 2.05 4.14 0.48
CA VAL A 39 3.12 3.21 0.92
C VAL A 39 3.63 3.59 2.30
N PHE A 40 3.87 4.88 2.54
CA PHE A 40 4.44 5.43 3.76
C PHE A 40 3.43 6.33 4.47
N LEU A 41 2.64 5.71 5.34
CA LEU A 41 1.52 6.37 6.04
C LEU A 41 1.95 7.51 6.97
N ASP A 42 3.23 7.55 7.39
CA ASP A 42 3.81 8.61 8.21
C ASP A 42 5.19 9.04 7.69
N ALA A 43 5.47 10.35 7.84
CA ALA A 43 6.68 11.00 7.37
C ALA A 43 7.17 10.51 5.98
N PRO A 44 6.33 10.59 4.92
CA PRO A 44 6.58 9.90 3.65
C PRO A 44 7.94 10.25 3.03
N SER A 45 8.28 11.56 3.03
CA SER A 45 9.56 12.04 2.52
C SER A 45 10.79 11.47 3.26
N ALA A 46 10.71 11.33 4.58
CA ALA A 46 11.82 10.83 5.40
C ALA A 46 11.97 9.31 5.27
N ARG A 47 10.86 8.57 5.15
CA ARG A 47 10.89 7.13 4.93
C ARG A 47 11.40 6.77 3.54
N LEU A 48 10.88 7.42 2.50
CA LEU A 48 11.33 7.18 1.14
C LEU A 48 12.79 7.60 0.94
N SER A 49 13.23 8.71 1.55
CA SER A 49 14.63 9.13 1.57
C SER A 49 15.55 8.04 2.14
N ARG A 50 15.16 7.43 3.26
CA ARG A 50 15.92 6.33 3.86
C ARG A 50 15.89 5.07 3.00
N ALA A 51 14.75 4.75 2.39
CA ALA A 51 14.58 3.56 1.57
C ALA A 51 15.40 3.60 0.27
N LEU A 52 15.55 4.79 -0.34
CA LEU A 52 16.28 4.99 -1.60
C LEU A 52 17.67 5.62 -1.42
N GLU A 53 18.12 5.79 -0.17
CA GLU A 53 19.39 6.43 0.17
C GLU A 53 19.60 7.80 -0.51
N ASN A 54 18.51 8.59 -0.63
CA ASN A 54 18.54 9.91 -1.24
C ASN A 54 18.35 11.03 -0.20
N SER A 55 18.66 12.28 -0.56
CA SER A 55 18.39 13.39 0.34
C SER A 55 16.88 13.60 0.52
N GLN A 56 16.44 13.81 1.76
CA GLN A 56 15.03 14.09 2.06
C GLN A 56 14.51 15.31 1.29
N ARG A 57 15.35 16.33 1.10
CA ARG A 57 15.00 17.53 0.34
C ARG A 57 14.64 17.23 -1.12
N ASN A 58 15.38 16.33 -1.77
CA ASN A 58 15.07 15.93 -3.16
C ASN A 58 13.74 15.15 -3.19
N VAL A 59 13.57 14.21 -2.27
CA VAL A 59 12.33 13.43 -2.16
C VAL A 59 11.12 14.33 -1.92
N GLN A 60 11.24 15.37 -1.09
CA GLN A 60 10.18 16.35 -0.88
C GLN A 60 9.79 17.08 -2.17
N LYS A 61 10.76 17.45 -3.01
CA LYS A 61 10.48 18.08 -4.32
C LYS A 61 9.74 17.12 -5.25
N TRP A 62 10.10 15.84 -5.23
CA TRP A 62 9.43 14.80 -6.02
C TRP A 62 7.98 14.59 -5.60
N ILE A 63 7.74 14.47 -4.29
CA ILE A 63 6.41 14.29 -3.72
C ILE A 63 5.53 15.52 -3.99
N ALA A 64 6.09 16.73 -3.84
CA ALA A 64 5.37 17.98 -4.11
C ALA A 64 5.17 18.28 -5.61
N GLY A 65 5.70 17.45 -6.52
CA GLY A 65 5.62 17.67 -7.96
C GLY A 65 6.44 18.86 -8.48
N HIS A 66 7.32 19.44 -7.65
CA HIS A 66 8.22 20.53 -8.07
C HIS A 66 9.32 20.03 -9.02
N GLU A 67 9.64 18.74 -8.96
CA GLU A 67 10.63 18.07 -9.79
C GLU A 67 10.13 16.68 -10.15
N GLY A 68 10.44 16.21 -11.36
CA GLY A 68 10.08 14.86 -11.78
C GLY A 68 10.78 13.81 -10.92
N SER A 69 10.03 12.86 -10.35
CA SER A 69 10.63 11.72 -9.66
C SER A 69 11.40 10.82 -10.65
N PRO A 70 12.60 10.34 -10.28
CA PRO A 70 13.40 9.50 -11.15
C PRO A 70 12.77 8.12 -11.35
N PRO A 71 13.06 7.42 -12.48
CA PRO A 71 12.42 6.14 -12.81
C PRO A 71 12.49 5.08 -11.71
N HIS A 72 13.67 4.87 -11.11
CA HIS A 72 13.85 3.88 -10.03
C HIS A 72 12.97 4.14 -8.80
N ALA A 73 12.68 5.42 -8.48
CA ALA A 73 11.81 5.76 -7.36
C ALA A 73 10.35 5.42 -7.66
N ARG A 74 9.91 5.65 -8.90
CA ARG A 74 8.57 5.26 -9.38
C ARG A 74 8.41 3.75 -9.40
N GLU A 75 9.39 3.03 -9.92
CA GLU A 75 9.41 1.56 -9.94
C GLU A 75 9.35 0.99 -8.53
N PHE A 76 10.17 1.52 -7.60
CA PHE A 76 10.14 1.10 -6.20
C PHE A 76 8.75 1.27 -5.57
N ILE A 77 8.13 2.44 -5.73
CA ILE A 77 6.79 2.72 -5.16
C ILE A 77 5.72 1.83 -5.79
N ALA A 78 5.74 1.66 -7.12
CA ALA A 78 4.82 0.78 -7.83
C ALA A 78 4.93 -0.67 -7.34
N ASP A 79 6.16 -1.16 -7.13
CA ASP A 79 6.41 -2.50 -6.59
C ASP A 79 5.87 -2.67 -5.16
N GLN A 80 6.04 -1.66 -4.29
CA GLN A 80 5.50 -1.71 -2.93
C GLN A 80 3.97 -1.70 -2.94
N LEU A 81 3.34 -0.84 -3.73
CA LEU A 81 1.88 -0.80 -3.88
C LEU A 81 1.33 -2.13 -4.38
N ALA A 82 1.94 -2.71 -5.42
CA ALA A 82 1.53 -4.00 -5.95
C ALA A 82 1.63 -5.12 -4.89
N ARG A 83 2.59 -5.04 -3.96
CA ARG A 83 2.72 -6.01 -2.86
C ARG A 83 1.67 -5.80 -1.76
N ILE A 84 1.37 -4.55 -1.43
CA ILE A 84 0.32 -4.18 -0.47
C ILE A 84 -1.06 -4.60 -0.99
N GLU A 85 -1.36 -4.32 -2.25
CA GLU A 85 -2.66 -4.61 -2.87
C GLU A 85 -2.93 -6.11 -3.04
N LYS A 86 -1.87 -6.93 -3.11
CA LYS A 86 -1.98 -8.39 -3.11
C LYS A 86 -2.31 -8.98 -1.72
N GLN A 87 -2.20 -8.20 -0.65
CA GLN A 87 -2.52 -8.69 0.68
C GLN A 87 -4.04 -8.73 0.88
N PRO A 88 -4.58 -9.80 1.49
CA PRO A 88 -6.02 -9.89 1.79
C PRO A 88 -6.47 -8.82 2.80
N VAL A 89 -5.55 -8.36 3.64
CA VAL A 89 -5.73 -7.27 4.60
C VAL A 89 -4.53 -6.35 4.50
N HIS A 90 -4.78 -5.04 4.48
CA HIS A 90 -3.71 -4.06 4.44
C HIS A 90 -2.79 -4.21 5.67
N PRO A 91 -1.45 -4.32 5.52
CA PRO A 91 -0.54 -4.61 6.63
C PRO A 91 -0.70 -3.70 7.86
N TYR A 92 -0.87 -2.39 7.62
CA TYR A 92 -1.17 -1.43 8.70
C TYR A 92 -2.44 -1.77 9.49
N LEU A 93 -3.52 -2.17 8.82
CA LEU A 93 -4.78 -2.50 9.50
C LEU A 93 -4.63 -3.77 10.35
N ALA A 94 -3.91 -4.76 9.84
CA ALA A 94 -3.59 -5.97 10.60
C ALA A 94 -2.77 -5.63 11.86
N MET A 95 -1.68 -4.86 11.71
CA MET A 95 -0.85 -4.46 12.86
C MET A 95 -1.61 -3.57 13.86
N ARG A 96 -2.44 -2.64 13.38
CA ARG A 96 -3.31 -1.82 14.24
C ARG A 96 -4.29 -2.68 15.04
N GLY A 97 -4.87 -3.70 14.41
CA GLY A 97 -5.76 -4.65 15.08
C GLY A 97 -5.07 -5.38 16.22
N GLU A 98 -3.88 -5.94 15.97
CA GLU A 98 -3.08 -6.61 17.00
C GLU A 98 -2.66 -5.66 18.13
N ALA A 99 -2.26 -4.43 17.80
CA ALA A 99 -1.91 -3.42 18.80
C ALA A 99 -3.10 -3.05 19.69
N LEU A 100 -4.29 -2.85 19.12
CA LEU A 100 -5.50 -2.57 19.88
C LEU A 100 -5.91 -3.77 20.74
N LYS A 101 -5.76 -5.00 20.23
CA LYS A 101 -6.03 -6.21 21.02
C LYS A 101 -5.17 -6.29 22.28
N LEU A 102 -3.88 -6.00 22.17
CA LEU A 102 -2.98 -5.96 23.35
C LEU A 102 -3.43 -4.91 24.38
N ILE A 103 -4.00 -3.78 23.93
CA ILE A 103 -4.44 -2.71 24.82
C ILE A 103 -5.79 -3.07 25.45
N ASP A 104 -6.77 -3.40 24.63
CA ASP A 104 -8.17 -3.50 25.03
C ASP A 104 -8.50 -4.87 25.66
N ASP A 105 -7.94 -5.95 25.13
CA ASP A 105 -8.25 -7.32 25.58
C ASP A 105 -7.28 -7.78 26.69
N GLU A 106 -5.98 -7.48 26.52
CA GLU A 106 -4.93 -7.92 27.46
C GLU A 106 -4.59 -6.85 28.52
N GLY A 107 -5.14 -5.64 28.39
CA GLY A 107 -4.98 -4.55 29.37
C GLY A 107 -3.60 -3.90 29.41
N LEU A 108 -2.79 -4.03 28.35
CA LEU A 108 -1.48 -3.38 28.30
C LEU A 108 -1.65 -1.86 28.15
N HIS A 109 -0.77 -1.10 28.83
CA HIS A 109 -0.71 0.35 28.64
C HIS A 109 -0.26 0.69 27.20
N PRO A 110 -0.90 1.66 26.50
CA PRO A 110 -0.56 2.00 25.12
C PRO A 110 0.92 2.32 24.88
N GLU A 111 1.57 3.04 25.81
CA GLU A 111 3.01 3.34 25.74
C GLU A 111 3.91 2.09 25.76
N VAL A 112 3.49 1.01 26.44
CA VAL A 112 4.25 -0.26 26.45
C VAL A 112 4.16 -0.92 25.07
N VAL A 113 2.97 -0.95 24.47
CA VAL A 113 2.76 -1.47 23.11
C VAL A 113 3.51 -0.63 22.08
N ALA A 114 3.48 0.70 22.22
CA ALA A 114 4.27 1.60 21.39
C ALA A 114 5.79 1.31 21.52
N GLY A 115 6.26 1.01 22.73
CA GLY A 115 7.62 0.56 22.98
C GLY A 115 7.98 -0.72 22.21
N TYR A 116 7.10 -1.72 22.17
CA TYR A 116 7.32 -2.94 21.38
C TYR A 116 7.39 -2.66 19.87
N LEU A 117 6.46 -1.86 19.35
CA LEU A 117 6.46 -1.48 17.94
C LEU A 117 7.71 -0.68 17.56
N SER A 118 8.16 0.21 18.44
CA SER A 118 9.41 0.95 18.26
C SER A 118 10.63 0.02 18.26
N LYS A 119 10.64 -1.00 19.13
CA LYS A 119 11.73 -1.99 19.17
C LYS A 119 11.78 -2.83 17.90
N LEU A 120 10.63 -3.30 17.40
CA LEU A 120 10.54 -4.03 16.14
C LEU A 120 11.05 -3.19 14.96
N TYR A 121 10.70 -1.90 14.92
CA TYR A 121 11.21 -1.00 13.90
C TYR A 121 12.74 -0.89 13.92
N ASP A 122 13.31 -0.72 15.11
CA ASP A 122 14.77 -0.64 15.29
C ASP A 122 15.47 -1.93 14.82
N GLU A 123 14.93 -3.10 15.15
CA GLU A 123 15.48 -4.39 14.70
C GLU A 123 15.41 -4.58 13.18
N ILE A 124 14.31 -4.16 12.54
CA ILE A 124 14.14 -4.28 11.09
C ILE A 124 15.04 -3.31 10.33
N THR A 125 15.17 -2.07 10.84
CA THR A 125 15.84 -0.99 10.11
C THR A 125 17.26 -0.71 10.58
N ASN A 126 17.70 -1.33 11.68
CA ASN A 126 18.91 -1.00 12.44
C ASN A 126 19.01 0.50 12.79
N LYS A 127 17.87 1.16 12.97
CA LYS A 127 17.76 2.60 13.23
C LYS A 127 16.62 2.85 14.22
N PRO A 128 16.84 3.60 15.32
CA PRO A 128 15.76 3.95 16.23
C PRO A 128 14.78 4.95 15.58
N ILE A 129 13.53 4.91 16.02
CA ILE A 129 12.59 6.03 15.83
C ILE A 129 13.06 7.15 16.76
N ARG A 130 13.29 8.35 16.21
CA ARG A 130 13.66 9.54 16.97
C ARG A 130 12.53 10.55 16.94
#